data_AF-A0A920TVZ7-F1
#
_entry.id   AF-A0A920TVZ7-F1
#
_cell.length_a   1.000
_cell.length_b   1.000
_cell.length_c   1.000
_cell.angle_alpha   90.00
_cell.angle_beta   90.00
_cell.angle_gamma   90.00
#
_symmetry.space_group_name_H-M   'P 1'
#
loop_
_entity.id
_entity.type
_entity.pdbx_description
1 polymer ?
#
loop_
_entity_poly.entity_id
_entity_poly.type
_entity_poly.pdbx_seq_one_letter_code
_entity_poly.pdbx_strand_id
1 'polypeptide(L)' 'MMSYPVMQVAHENKIPVLPRAGGTSLAGQCVNHAIVMDFSKYMNQLIEVNGERNTGQRYSQG' A
#
# COMPACT_ATOMS: atom_id res chain seq x y z
N MET A 1 8.23 16.82 -10.04
CA MET A 1 9.02 15.72 -9.43
C MET A 1 8.21 15.21 -8.25
N MET A 2 7.70 13.98 -8.31
CA MET A 2 6.93 13.40 -7.19
C MET A 2 7.90 13.05 -6.05
N SER A 3 7.57 13.42 -4.81
CA SER A 3 8.36 13.06 -3.63
C SER A 3 7.71 11.88 -2.90
N TYR A 4 8.55 10.95 -2.41
CA TYR A 4 8.12 9.77 -1.65
C TYR A 4 8.85 9.74 -0.30
N PRO A 5 8.52 10.66 0.63
CA PRO A 5 9.30 10.89 1.84
C PRO A 5 9.44 9.64 2.72
N VAL A 6 8.36 8.84 2.82
CA VAL A 6 8.37 7.59 3.60
C VAL A 6 9.34 6.57 3.01
N MET A 7 9.37 6.45 1.67
CA MET A 7 10.27 5.52 0.98
C MET A 7 11.74 5.93 1.13
N GLN A 8 11.99 7.25 1.09
CA GLN A 8 13.34 7.78 1.28
C GLN A 8 13.87 7.47 2.69
N VAL A 9 13.09 7.76 3.73
CA VAL A 9 13.47 7.46 5.12
C VAL A 9 13.67 5.96 5.33
N ALA A 10 12.78 5.12 4.79
CA ALA A 10 12.90 3.67 4.89
C ALA A 10 14.19 3.15 4.25
N HIS A 11 14.54 3.69 3.07
CA HIS A 11 15.76 3.33 2.35
C HIS A 11 17.02 3.75 3.11
N GLU A 12 17.08 5.00 3.55
CA GLU A 12 18.22 5.57 4.30
C GLU A 12 18.50 4.76 5.58
N ASN A 13 17.44 4.30 6.25
CA ASN A 13 17.56 3.55 7.51
C ASN A 13 17.58 2.02 7.33
N LYS A 14 17.49 1.52 6.09
CA LYS A 14 17.37 0.08 5.78
C LYS A 14 16.22 -0.61 6.52
N ILE A 15 15.12 0.10 6.73
CA ILE A 15 13.93 -0.40 7.43
C ILE A 15 12.95 -0.95 6.40
N PRO A 16 12.47 -2.21 6.54
CA PRO A 16 11.42 -2.75 5.69
C PRO A 16 10.13 -1.93 5.76
N VAL A 17 9.40 -1.86 4.64
CA VAL A 17 8.07 -1.23 4.60
C VAL A 17 7.01 -2.27 4.30
N LEU A 18 5.96 -2.32 5.12
CA LEU A 18 4.92 -3.32 5.09
C LEU A 18 3.55 -2.67 4.77
N PRO A 19 2.86 -3.10 3.70
CA PRO A 19 1.55 -2.56 3.33
C PRO A 19 0.43 -3.24 4.14
N ARG A 20 -0.39 -2.45 4.83
CA ARG A 20 -1.54 -2.92 5.61
C ARG A 20 -2.85 -2.45 4.97
N ALA A 21 -3.75 -3.35 4.61
CA ALA A 21 -5.07 -3.01 4.04
C ALA A 21 -6.23 -3.55 4.90
N GLY A 22 -6.91 -4.63 4.50
CA GLY A 22 -8.03 -5.22 5.26
C GLY A 22 -7.61 -6.15 6.43
N GLY A 23 -6.34 -6.55 6.51
CA GLY A 23 -5.81 -7.29 7.67
C GLY A 23 -6.10 -8.78 7.70
N THR A 24 -6.71 -9.31 6.64
CA THR A 24 -7.04 -10.73 6.51
C THR A 24 -5.86 -11.58 6.04
N SER A 25 -4.75 -10.94 5.66
CA SER A 25 -3.49 -11.63 5.36
C SER A 25 -2.71 -11.90 6.65
N LEU A 26 -2.60 -13.18 7.03
CA LEU A 26 -1.89 -13.68 8.22
C LEU A 26 -0.36 -13.75 8.05
N ALA A 27 0.16 -13.44 6.85
CA ALA A 27 1.57 -13.59 6.55
C ALA A 27 2.38 -12.36 6.99
N GLY A 28 3.01 -12.40 8.17
CA GLY A 28 4.16 -11.56 8.54
C GLY A 28 3.94 -10.05 8.73
N GLN A 29 2.79 -9.50 8.34
CA GLN A 29 2.51 -8.04 8.36
C GLN A 29 2.40 -7.43 9.77
N CYS A 30 2.43 -8.23 10.83
CA CYS A 30 2.30 -7.77 12.23
C CYS A 30 3.48 -8.16 13.15
N VAL A 31 4.50 -8.86 12.66
CA VAL A 31 5.55 -9.46 13.53
C VAL A 31 6.98 -9.01 13.21
N ASN A 32 7.15 -7.99 12.35
CA ASN A 32 8.47 -7.50 11.96
C ASN A 32 8.70 -6.05 12.42
N HIS A 33 9.96 -5.68 12.68
CA HIS A 33 10.35 -4.28 12.91
C HIS A 33 10.37 -3.55 11.56
N ALA A 34 9.29 -2.83 11.25
CA ALA A 34 9.05 -2.25 9.94
C ALA A 34 8.18 -0.99 10.02
N ILE A 35 8.24 -0.15 9.00
CA ILE A 35 7.29 0.94 8.78
C ILE A 35 6.01 0.33 8.19
N VAL A 36 4.88 0.52 8.86
CA VAL A 36 3.58 0.03 8.38
C VAL A 36 2.85 1.16 7.65
N MET A 37 2.52 0.95 6.37
CA MET A 37 1.70 1.89 5.60
C MET A 37 0.26 1.39 5.54
N ASP A 38 -0.66 2.14 6.15
CA ASP A 38 -2.08 1.80 6.18
C ASP A 38 -2.82 2.32 4.95
N PHE A 39 -3.26 1.37 4.15
CA PHE A 39 -4.00 1.50 2.92
C PHE A 39 -5.48 1.14 3.07
N SER A 40 -6.00 1.00 4.29
CA SER A 40 -7.44 0.83 4.49
C SER A 40 -8.20 2.15 4.38
N LYS A 41 -7.55 3.25 4.78
CA LYS A 41 -8.25 4.48 5.13
C LYS A 41 -8.64 5.34 3.93
N TYR A 42 -7.74 5.50 2.97
CA TYR A 42 -8.03 6.33 1.80
C TYR A 42 -7.94 5.50 0.50
N MET A 43 -7.55 4.24 0.66
CA MET A 43 -7.08 3.34 -0.38
C MET A 43 -8.17 2.36 -0.84
N ASN A 44 -9.36 2.93 -1.06
CA ASN A 44 -10.61 2.21 -1.29
C ASN A 44 -11.41 2.66 -2.55
N GLN A 45 -10.84 3.47 -3.44
CA GLN A 45 -11.55 4.04 -4.59
C GLN A 45 -11.34 3.24 -5.88
N LEU A 46 -12.40 3.13 -6.68
CA LEU A 46 -12.35 2.51 -8.01
C LEU A 46 -11.99 3.57 -9.05
N ILE A 47 -10.95 3.33 -9.85
CA ILE A 47 -10.44 4.31 -10.83
C ILE A 47 -11.12 4.12 -12.16
N GLU A 48 -11.12 2.87 -12.64
CA GLU A 48 -11.58 2.53 -13.97
C GLU A 48 -12.05 1.08 -13.99
N VAL A 49 -13.16 0.85 -14.67
CA VAL A 49 -13.63 -0.48 -15.06
C VAL A 49 -13.68 -0.51 -16.57
N ASN A 50 -12.87 -1.39 -17.16
CA ASN A 50 -12.91 -1.62 -18.59
C ASN A 50 -13.73 -2.89 -18.87
N GLY A 51 -14.97 -2.71 -19.32
CA GLY A 51 -15.93 -3.79 -19.59
C GLY A 51 -15.60 -4.64 -20.83
N GLU A 52 -14.79 -4.13 -21.76
CA GLU A 52 -14.36 -4.88 -22.94
C GLU A 52 -13.22 -5.86 -22.60
N ARG A 53 -12.32 -5.45 -21.70
CA ARG A 53 -11.21 -6.29 -21.22
C ARG A 53 -11.52 -7.07 -19.95
N ASN A 54 -12.67 -6.87 -19.32
CA ASN A 54 -13.01 -7.42 -18.00
C ASN A 54 -11.93 -7.15 -16.94
N THR A 55 -11.32 -5.96 -16.96
CA THR A 55 -10.29 -5.54 -15.99
C THR A 55 -10.79 -4.37 -15.16
N GLY A 56 -10.63 -4.44 -13.84
CA GLY A 56 -10.86 -3.33 -12.92
C GLY A 56 -9.56 -2.86 -12.29
N GLN A 57 -9.34 -1.54 -12.24
CA GLN A 57 -8.23 -0.94 -11.51
C GLN A 57 -8.76 -0.18 -10.29
N ARG A 58 -8.22 -0.51 -9.11
CA ARG A 58 -8.58 0.15 -7.85
C ARG A 58 -7.38 0.92 -7.32
N TYR A 59 -7.59 2.20 -6.99
CA TYR A 59 -6.61 2.95 -6.23
C TYR A 59 -6.81 2.66 -4.78
N SER A 60 -5.66 2.33 -4.24
CA SER A 60 -5.34 2.62 -2.90
C SER A 60 -4.97 4.16 -2.86
N GLN A 61 -5.63 5.14 -2.17
CA GLN A 61 -5.12 6.40 -1.57
C GLN A 61 -4.68 6.34 -0.07
N GLY A 62 -3.73 7.21 0.29
CA GLY A 62 -3.03 7.23 1.60
C GLY A 62 -3.59 8.17 2.65
#